data_AF-A0A975ZN66-F1
#
_entry.id   AF-A0A975ZN66-F1
#
_cell.length_a   1.000
_cell.length_b   1.000
_cell.length_c   1.000
_cell.angle_alpha   90.00
_cell.angle_beta   90.00
_cell.angle_gamma   90.00
#
_symmetry.space_group_name_H-M   'P 1'
#
loop_
_entity.id
_entity.type
_entity.pdbx_description
1 polymer ?
#
loop_
_entity_poly.entity_id
_entity_poly.type
_entity_poly.pdbx_seq_one_letter_code
_entity_poly.pdbx_strand_id
1 'polypeptide(L)'
;MQFRVISRDTSVPSKGVNTVYLKVDRWNDYSFVTMFEVYVFDENGEQNQLSNVKIGFVGQTEETSTYSTLDEPFTELPEGYFSLGTDVDYYHELARDYSEEFREEYLEALKDVVHNRKLLELACEESVFQTSHLRGVSINTIEEQFRRVLAGGVPVTDFDFCFVLPEDKEFAGYTLDFKVKANSKPSSNIHAIIGRNGVGKTTLLNQMIYSILETGDTAGEFQERNLFGNEPIGDDFFSSLVSVSFSAFDPFAPPPEQPDPKKGTCYFYIGLKDDEDESGTLLKPISDLHTEFVESLKLCLSEPGKRKRWLKAVQTLASDDNFAEKALEELSELRGRTLADEALERIQTMSSGHAIVLLTITKLVSRVEEKTLVLFDEPESHLHPPLLSALVRSLSELLHDRNGVAIIATHSPVVLQEVPKSCVWKITRSGLASSSSRPDVETFAENVGLLTREVFGLEVAKSGFNALLQKEAETSSSYEDILDVFDEQIGFEGRAILRSLLHEKSRQSQ
;
A
#
# COMPACT_ATOMS: atom_id res chain seq x y z
N MET A 1 -15.37 21.10 -29.84
CA MET A 1 -14.30 21.48 -28.89
C MET A 1 -13.02 21.82 -29.65
N GLN A 2 -12.17 22.74 -29.16
CA GLN A 2 -10.86 23.03 -29.78
C GLN A 2 -9.71 22.66 -28.83
N PHE A 3 -8.72 21.92 -29.31
CA PHE A 3 -7.51 21.56 -28.58
C PHE A 3 -6.32 22.42 -29.02
N ARG A 4 -5.49 22.80 -28.04
CA ARG A 4 -4.25 23.56 -28.25
C ARG A 4 -3.14 22.93 -27.45
N VAL A 5 -1.97 22.74 -28.04
CA VAL A 5 -0.78 22.31 -27.30
C VAL A 5 -0.07 23.56 -26.81
N ILE A 6 0.51 23.52 -25.62
CA ILE A 6 1.33 24.63 -25.13
C ILE A 6 2.61 24.11 -24.53
N SER A 7 3.67 24.89 -24.66
CA SER A 7 4.96 24.53 -24.08
C SER A 7 4.90 24.62 -22.55
N ARG A 8 5.81 23.90 -21.89
CA ARG A 8 5.95 23.88 -20.41
C ARG A 8 6.04 25.27 -19.78
N ASP A 9 6.74 26.18 -20.45
CA ASP A 9 7.01 27.54 -19.94
C ASP A 9 5.90 28.53 -20.27
N THR A 10 4.91 28.11 -21.08
CA THR A 10 3.76 28.95 -21.44
C THR A 10 2.71 28.89 -20.33
N SER A 11 2.23 30.07 -19.91
CA SER A 11 1.10 30.15 -18.99
C SER A 11 -0.20 29.81 -19.72
N VAL A 12 -1.03 28.98 -19.11
CA VAL A 12 -2.39 28.71 -19.60
C VAL A 12 -3.15 30.05 -19.65
N PRO A 13 -3.86 30.37 -20.75
CA PRO A 13 -4.68 31.58 -20.83
C PRO A 13 -5.72 31.63 -19.71
N SER A 14 -6.07 32.81 -19.21
CA SER A 14 -7.04 32.96 -18.11
C SER A 14 -8.50 32.95 -18.56
N LYS A 15 -8.75 32.88 -19.87
CA LYS A 15 -10.08 32.85 -20.48
C LYS A 15 -10.07 31.95 -21.69
N GLY A 16 -11.09 31.12 -21.79
CA GLY A 16 -11.41 30.25 -22.91
C GLY A 16 -12.88 29.85 -22.80
N VAL A 17 -13.44 29.29 -23.87
CA VAL A 17 -14.76 28.65 -23.87
C VAL A 17 -14.64 27.43 -24.78
N ASN A 18 -15.10 26.27 -24.34
CA ASN A 18 -15.03 25.01 -25.09
C ASN A 18 -13.64 24.72 -25.69
N THR A 19 -12.60 25.01 -24.91
CA THR A 19 -11.19 24.91 -25.34
C THR A 19 -10.40 24.09 -24.33
N VAL A 20 -9.61 23.15 -24.82
CA VAL A 20 -8.70 22.32 -24.01
C VAL A 20 -7.26 22.69 -24.33
N TYR A 21 -6.47 22.95 -23.30
CA TYR A 21 -5.03 23.15 -23.41
C TYR A 21 -4.30 21.91 -22.91
N LEU A 22 -3.48 21.33 -23.79
CA LEU A 22 -2.57 20.23 -23.49
C LEU A 22 -1.17 20.80 -23.27
N LYS A 23 -0.75 20.88 -22.02
CA LYS A 23 0.55 21.46 -21.67
C LYS A 23 1.61 20.38 -21.55
N VAL A 24 2.71 20.56 -22.27
CA VAL A 24 3.82 19.60 -22.30
C VAL A 24 4.60 19.66 -20.99
N ASP A 25 4.73 18.53 -20.26
CA ASP A 25 5.52 18.47 -19.03
C ASP A 25 7.02 18.13 -19.28
N ARG A 26 7.36 17.62 -20.47
CA ARG A 26 8.70 17.05 -20.79
C ARG A 26 9.14 15.95 -19.80
N TRP A 27 8.21 15.40 -19.02
CA TRP A 27 8.46 14.21 -18.23
C TRP A 27 8.84 13.07 -19.19
N ASN A 28 9.96 12.42 -18.88
CA ASN A 28 10.53 11.38 -19.71
C ASN A 28 10.21 10.01 -19.08
N ASP A 29 9.21 9.33 -19.62
CA ASP A 29 8.81 7.98 -19.22
C ASP A 29 9.66 6.96 -19.98
N TYR A 30 10.83 6.61 -19.43
CA TYR A 30 11.76 5.63 -20.02
C TYR A 30 12.01 5.90 -21.52
N SER A 31 12.49 7.11 -21.80
CA SER A 31 12.79 7.66 -23.13
C SER A 31 11.59 8.15 -23.95
N PHE A 32 10.34 7.88 -23.56
CA PHE A 32 9.15 8.42 -24.24
C PHE A 32 8.65 9.73 -23.60
N VAL A 33 8.28 10.68 -24.46
CA VAL A 33 7.68 11.97 -24.03
C VAL A 33 6.23 12.03 -24.54
N THR A 34 5.32 11.52 -23.71
CA THR A 34 3.89 11.33 -24.03
C THR A 34 2.95 12.03 -23.05
N MET A 35 3.47 12.60 -21.95
CA MET A 35 2.67 13.19 -20.87
C MET A 35 2.22 14.63 -21.17
N PHE A 36 0.93 14.90 -20.92
CA PHE A 36 0.32 16.23 -21.01
C PHE A 36 -0.48 16.56 -19.75
N GLU A 37 -0.28 17.77 -19.21
CA GLU A 37 -1.21 18.35 -18.25
C GLU A 37 -2.44 18.88 -19.01
N VAL A 38 -3.63 18.66 -18.48
CA VAL A 38 -4.88 18.98 -19.16
C VAL A 38 -5.60 20.13 -18.44
N TYR A 39 -5.81 21.22 -19.16
CA TYR A 39 -6.61 22.34 -18.69
C TYR A 39 -7.84 22.51 -19.57
N VAL A 40 -9.02 22.40 -18.99
CA VAL A 40 -10.30 22.47 -19.69
C VAL A 40 -10.97 23.79 -19.38
N PHE A 41 -11.40 24.50 -20.42
CA PHE A 41 -12.41 25.54 -20.34
C PHE A 41 -13.73 24.98 -20.84
N ASP A 42 -14.70 24.88 -19.94
CA ASP A 42 -16.03 24.36 -20.26
C ASP A 42 -16.86 25.34 -21.12
N GLU A 43 -18.12 25.01 -21.32
CA GLU A 43 -19.11 25.82 -22.05
C GLU A 43 -19.40 27.18 -21.40
N ASN A 44 -19.16 27.31 -20.09
CA ASN A 44 -19.32 28.54 -19.32
C ASN A 44 -18.02 29.37 -19.24
N GLY A 45 -16.91 28.80 -19.72
CA GLY A 45 -15.56 29.38 -19.62
C GLY A 45 -14.93 29.25 -18.23
N GLU A 46 -15.46 28.35 -17.39
CA GLU A 46 -14.85 27.96 -16.13
C GLU A 46 -13.64 27.04 -16.40
N GLN A 47 -12.52 27.38 -15.78
CA GLN A 47 -11.27 26.64 -15.95
C GLN A 47 -11.16 25.55 -14.88
N ASN A 48 -11.04 24.31 -15.32
CA ASN A 48 -10.75 23.17 -14.47
C ASN A 48 -9.48 22.45 -14.96
N GLN A 49 -8.64 22.02 -14.03
CA GLN A 49 -7.48 21.18 -14.35
C GLN A 49 -7.89 19.72 -14.13
N LEU A 50 -7.78 18.92 -15.19
CA LEU A 50 -7.91 17.47 -15.11
C LEU A 50 -6.57 16.86 -14.72
N SER A 51 -6.64 15.65 -14.16
CA SER A 51 -5.49 14.75 -14.06
C SER A 51 -4.78 14.57 -15.42
N ASN A 52 -3.50 14.21 -15.38
CA ASN A 52 -2.69 14.16 -16.60
C ASN A 52 -3.18 13.06 -17.56
N VAL A 53 -2.90 13.26 -18.84
CA VAL A 53 -3.16 12.29 -19.90
C VAL A 53 -1.86 11.95 -20.63
N LYS A 54 -1.71 10.68 -21.00
CA LYS A 54 -0.65 10.23 -21.89
C LYS A 54 -1.22 10.07 -23.29
N ILE A 55 -0.54 10.62 -24.28
CA ILE A 55 -0.91 10.54 -25.70
C ILE A 55 0.26 9.93 -26.46
N GLY A 56 -0.02 8.89 -27.24
CA GLY A 56 0.93 8.20 -28.09
C GLY A 56 0.38 7.96 -29.49
N PHE A 57 1.21 7.45 -30.38
CA PHE A 57 0.81 7.07 -31.73
C PHE A 57 1.51 5.78 -32.20
N VAL A 58 0.88 5.13 -33.19
CA VAL A 58 1.39 3.89 -33.81
C VAL A 58 2.76 4.10 -34.44
N GLY A 59 3.72 3.24 -34.10
CA GLY A 59 5.10 3.30 -34.58
C GLY A 59 5.97 4.36 -33.91
N GLN A 60 5.53 4.95 -32.79
CA GLN A 60 6.31 5.95 -32.07
C GLN A 60 7.62 5.37 -31.52
N THR A 61 8.72 6.07 -31.77
CA THR A 61 10.05 5.76 -31.24
C THR A 61 10.43 6.67 -30.09
N GLU A 62 11.41 6.27 -29.28
CA GLU A 62 11.96 7.06 -28.17
C GLU A 62 12.55 8.42 -28.62
N GLU A 63 12.92 8.55 -29.89
CA GLU A 63 13.47 9.78 -30.45
C GLU A 63 12.39 10.83 -30.78
N THR A 64 11.13 10.39 -30.91
CA THR A 64 10.03 11.24 -31.41
C THR A 64 9.02 11.53 -30.29
N SER A 65 9.03 12.77 -29.82
CA SER A 65 8.06 13.23 -28.82
C SER A 65 6.67 13.46 -29.41
N THR A 66 5.61 13.08 -28.69
CA THR A 66 4.23 13.21 -29.19
C THR A 66 3.86 14.65 -29.57
N TYR A 67 4.28 15.63 -28.76
CA TYR A 67 3.95 17.04 -29.05
C TYR A 67 4.61 17.57 -30.34
N SER A 68 5.70 16.95 -30.81
CA SER A 68 6.38 17.38 -32.04
C SER A 68 5.68 16.95 -33.32
N THR A 69 4.72 16.02 -33.23
CA THR A 69 4.00 15.44 -34.36
C THR A 69 2.53 15.91 -34.42
N LEU A 70 2.09 16.70 -33.45
CA LEU A 70 0.74 17.27 -33.39
C LEU A 70 0.70 18.63 -34.09
N ASP A 71 -0.16 18.74 -35.11
CA ASP A 71 -0.51 20.03 -35.70
C ASP A 71 -1.52 20.75 -34.79
N GLU A 72 -1.22 21.98 -34.38
CA GLU A 72 -2.08 22.77 -33.50
C GLU A 72 -2.57 24.08 -34.13
N PRO A 73 -3.80 24.54 -33.83
CA PRO A 73 -4.84 23.85 -33.05
C PRO A 73 -5.53 22.71 -33.82
N PHE A 74 -6.09 21.74 -33.10
CA PHE A 74 -6.86 20.63 -33.69
C PHE A 74 -8.21 20.45 -33.00
N THR A 75 -9.12 19.71 -33.62
CA THR A 75 -10.44 19.34 -33.04
C THR A 75 -10.50 17.88 -32.61
N GLU A 76 -9.69 17.02 -33.22
CA GLU A 76 -9.55 15.59 -32.93
C GLU A 76 -8.08 15.19 -33.20
N LEU A 77 -7.55 14.23 -32.44
CA LEU A 77 -6.23 13.66 -32.70
C LEU A 77 -6.20 12.95 -34.08
N PRO A 78 -5.06 12.95 -34.80
CA PRO A 78 -4.96 12.28 -36.09
C PRO A 78 -5.18 10.76 -36.01
N GLU A 79 -5.47 10.10 -37.15
CA GLU A 79 -5.51 8.62 -37.19
C GLU A 79 -4.19 8.01 -36.72
N GLY A 80 -4.27 6.88 -36.02
CA GLY A 80 -3.12 6.21 -35.41
C GLY A 80 -2.69 6.74 -34.04
N TYR A 81 -3.31 7.82 -33.53
CA TYR A 81 -3.11 8.29 -32.16
C TYR A 81 -4.06 7.60 -31.19
N PHE A 82 -3.64 7.52 -29.92
CA PHE A 82 -4.43 7.03 -28.80
C PHE A 82 -4.05 7.77 -27.52
N SER A 83 -4.96 7.79 -26.55
CA SER A 83 -4.70 8.37 -25.23
C SER A 83 -5.17 7.50 -24.07
N LEU A 84 -4.57 7.72 -22.90
CA LEU A 84 -4.94 7.08 -21.63
C LEU A 84 -4.72 8.08 -20.49
N GLY A 85 -5.74 8.24 -19.63
CA GLY A 85 -5.60 8.97 -18.38
C GLY A 85 -4.62 8.29 -17.43
N THR A 86 -3.81 9.04 -16.70
CA THR A 86 -2.74 8.47 -15.87
C THR A 86 -3.21 7.72 -14.62
N ASP A 87 -4.44 7.99 -14.16
CA ASP A 87 -5.01 7.41 -12.95
C ASP A 87 -6.56 7.44 -13.04
N VAL A 88 -7.25 6.68 -12.19
CA VAL A 88 -8.72 6.63 -12.09
C VAL A 88 -9.33 8.00 -11.82
N ASP A 89 -8.59 8.87 -11.12
CA ASP A 89 -8.99 10.24 -10.82
C ASP A 89 -9.36 11.01 -12.10
N TYR A 90 -8.65 10.79 -13.22
CA TYR A 90 -8.97 11.39 -14.52
C TYR A 90 -10.38 11.04 -14.98
N TYR A 91 -10.73 9.75 -14.93
CA TYR A 91 -12.04 9.26 -15.36
C TYR A 91 -13.15 9.62 -14.36
N HIS A 92 -12.82 9.69 -13.07
CA HIS A 92 -13.75 10.12 -12.02
C HIS A 92 -14.06 11.62 -12.13
N GLU A 93 -13.06 12.47 -12.34
CA GLU A 93 -13.21 13.91 -12.60
C GLU A 93 -14.07 14.14 -13.85
N LEU A 94 -13.79 13.43 -14.95
CA LEU A 94 -14.60 13.48 -16.16
C LEU A 94 -16.05 13.06 -15.94
N ALA A 95 -16.29 12.01 -15.15
CA ALA A 95 -17.65 11.52 -14.87
C ALA A 95 -18.42 12.40 -13.87
N ARG A 96 -17.73 13.09 -12.95
CA ARG A 96 -18.34 13.89 -11.88
C ARG A 96 -18.56 15.35 -12.28
N ASP A 97 -17.58 15.95 -12.94
CA ASP A 97 -17.48 17.41 -13.10
C ASP A 97 -17.94 17.90 -14.47
N TYR A 98 -18.13 17.01 -15.45
CA TYR A 98 -18.50 17.36 -16.83
C TYR A 98 -19.80 16.67 -17.26
N SER A 99 -20.51 17.30 -18.22
CA SER A 99 -21.71 16.71 -18.82
C SER A 99 -21.36 15.48 -19.67
N GLU A 100 -22.32 14.59 -19.84
CA GLU A 100 -22.16 13.39 -20.68
C GLU A 100 -21.77 13.76 -22.12
N GLU A 101 -22.42 14.78 -22.70
CA GLU A 101 -22.12 15.29 -24.04
C GLU A 101 -20.69 15.80 -24.16
N PHE A 102 -20.21 16.62 -23.20
CA PHE A 102 -18.83 17.11 -23.20
C PHE A 102 -17.83 15.96 -23.09
N ARG A 103 -18.11 15.01 -22.19
CA ARG A 103 -17.23 13.87 -21.89
C ARG A 103 -17.08 12.95 -23.10
N GLU A 104 -18.17 12.64 -23.81
CA GLU A 104 -18.14 11.85 -25.04
C GLU A 104 -17.33 12.57 -26.13
N GLU A 105 -17.62 13.86 -26.39
CA GLU A 105 -16.89 14.65 -27.40
C GLU A 105 -15.39 14.72 -27.07
N TYR A 106 -15.04 14.91 -25.80
CA TYR A 106 -13.65 15.01 -25.33
C TYR A 106 -12.89 13.68 -25.51
N LEU A 107 -13.47 12.55 -25.09
CA LEU A 107 -12.82 11.24 -25.14
C LEU A 107 -12.72 10.70 -26.57
N GLU A 108 -13.72 10.93 -27.41
CA GLU A 108 -13.65 10.64 -28.84
C GLU A 108 -12.55 11.47 -29.51
N ALA A 109 -12.51 12.78 -29.24
CA ALA A 109 -11.52 13.68 -29.82
C ALA A 109 -10.08 13.32 -29.44
N LEU A 110 -9.85 12.86 -28.21
CA LEU A 110 -8.54 12.38 -27.73
C LEU A 110 -8.27 10.91 -28.01
N LYS A 111 -9.17 10.18 -28.68
CA LYS A 111 -8.95 8.76 -29.02
C LYS A 111 -8.60 7.93 -27.78
N ASP A 112 -9.38 8.10 -26.72
CA ASP A 112 -9.15 7.45 -25.43
C ASP A 112 -9.42 5.94 -25.49
N VAL A 113 -8.48 5.14 -24.96
CA VAL A 113 -8.52 3.67 -25.03
C VAL A 113 -9.52 3.04 -24.04
N VAL A 114 -9.89 3.74 -22.95
CA VAL A 114 -10.94 3.28 -22.02
C VAL A 114 -12.29 3.39 -22.70
N HIS A 115 -12.53 4.50 -23.40
CA HIS A 115 -13.75 4.76 -24.16
C HIS A 115 -13.87 3.84 -25.40
N ASN A 116 -12.78 3.62 -26.15
CA ASN A 116 -12.80 2.84 -27.39
C ASN A 116 -11.96 1.55 -27.30
N ARG A 117 -12.65 0.40 -27.20
CA ARG A 117 -12.01 -0.93 -27.10
C ARG A 117 -11.09 -1.28 -28.27
N LYS A 118 -11.43 -0.86 -29.50
CA LYS A 118 -10.61 -1.17 -30.68
C LYS A 118 -9.28 -0.42 -30.64
N LEU A 119 -9.27 0.78 -30.07
CA LEU A 119 -8.04 1.54 -29.87
C LEU A 119 -7.17 0.92 -28.77
N LEU A 120 -7.77 0.34 -27.73
CA LEU A 120 -7.03 -0.40 -26.72
C LEU A 120 -6.31 -1.61 -27.34
N GLU A 121 -7.00 -2.41 -28.17
CA GLU A 121 -6.40 -3.55 -28.87
C GLU A 121 -5.21 -3.13 -29.73
N LEU A 122 -5.35 -2.05 -30.50
CA LEU A 122 -4.28 -1.48 -31.32
C LEU A 122 -3.11 -0.96 -30.47
N ALA A 123 -3.41 -0.20 -29.41
CA ALA A 123 -2.39 0.41 -28.56
C ALA A 123 -1.58 -0.65 -27.80
N CYS A 124 -2.20 -1.77 -27.40
CA CYS A 124 -1.52 -2.89 -26.73
C CYS A 124 -0.36 -3.49 -27.53
N GLU A 125 -0.35 -3.34 -28.86
CA GLU A 125 0.72 -3.80 -29.75
C GLU A 125 1.92 -2.83 -29.78
N GLU A 126 1.73 -1.57 -29.36
CA GLU A 126 2.74 -0.51 -29.48
C GLU A 126 3.67 -0.42 -28.26
N SER A 127 4.98 -0.28 -28.50
CA SER A 127 5.98 -0.17 -27.43
C SER A 127 5.77 1.06 -26.55
N VAL A 128 5.36 2.20 -27.13
CA VAL A 128 5.08 3.43 -26.39
C VAL A 128 3.91 3.29 -25.42
N PHE A 129 2.90 2.48 -25.76
CA PHE A 129 1.78 2.23 -24.86
C PHE A 129 2.24 1.35 -23.69
N GLN A 130 3.02 0.32 -23.99
CA GLN A 130 3.50 -0.66 -23.01
C GLN A 130 4.46 -0.03 -22.00
N THR A 131 5.41 0.76 -22.48
CA THR A 131 6.46 1.34 -21.64
C THR A 131 6.00 2.61 -20.94
N SER A 132 5.26 3.48 -21.64
CA SER A 132 4.86 4.77 -21.10
C SER A 132 3.44 4.76 -20.54
N HIS A 133 2.43 4.35 -21.32
CA HIS A 133 1.02 4.50 -20.92
C HIS A 133 0.62 3.56 -19.78
N LEU A 134 1.05 2.30 -19.83
CA LEU A 134 0.79 1.30 -18.78
C LEU A 134 1.70 1.43 -17.55
N ARG A 135 2.58 2.45 -17.51
CA ARG A 135 3.44 2.68 -16.34
C ARG A 135 2.58 3.11 -15.15
N GLY A 136 2.32 2.19 -14.23
CA GLY A 136 1.47 2.45 -13.07
C GLY A 136 0.00 2.11 -13.29
N VAL A 137 -0.36 1.47 -14.41
CA VAL A 137 -1.74 1.08 -14.75
C VAL A 137 -1.74 -0.28 -15.47
N SER A 138 -2.34 -1.29 -14.86
CA SER A 138 -2.60 -2.59 -15.50
C SER A 138 -3.71 -2.54 -16.56
N ILE A 139 -3.67 -3.47 -17.53
CA ILE A 139 -4.75 -3.61 -18.53
C ILE A 139 -6.10 -3.91 -17.86
N ASN A 140 -6.11 -4.72 -16.81
CA ASN A 140 -7.35 -5.06 -16.09
C ASN A 140 -7.98 -3.80 -15.45
N THR A 141 -7.16 -2.91 -14.88
CA THR A 141 -7.61 -1.63 -14.33
C THR A 141 -8.33 -0.77 -15.39
N ILE A 142 -7.81 -0.75 -16.62
CA ILE A 142 -8.43 -0.05 -17.76
C ILE A 142 -9.79 -0.68 -18.10
N GLU A 143 -9.83 -2.02 -18.21
CA GLU A 143 -11.00 -2.77 -18.66
C GLU A 143 -12.15 -2.76 -17.66
N GLU A 144 -11.83 -2.79 -16.36
CA GLU A 144 -12.81 -2.86 -15.28
C GLU A 144 -13.06 -1.49 -14.63
N GLN A 145 -12.07 -0.96 -13.89
CA GLN A 145 -12.28 0.21 -13.05
C GLN A 145 -12.47 1.47 -13.86
N PHE A 146 -11.55 1.78 -14.78
CA PHE A 146 -11.62 3.04 -15.51
C PHE A 146 -12.93 3.12 -16.29
N ARG A 147 -13.35 2.02 -16.95
CA ARG A 147 -14.66 1.94 -17.62
C ARG A 147 -15.83 2.08 -16.64
N ARG A 148 -15.80 1.38 -15.49
CA ARG A 148 -16.84 1.46 -14.46
C ARG A 148 -17.00 2.87 -13.91
N VAL A 149 -15.89 3.51 -13.55
CA VAL A 149 -15.86 4.87 -12.98
C VAL A 149 -16.26 5.90 -14.03
N LEU A 150 -15.77 5.76 -15.27
CA LEU A 150 -16.19 6.60 -16.37
C LEU A 150 -17.70 6.52 -16.62
N ALA A 151 -18.30 5.34 -16.46
CA ALA A 151 -19.75 5.13 -16.54
C ALA A 151 -20.53 5.63 -15.30
N GLY A 152 -19.88 6.27 -14.32
CA GLY A 152 -20.50 6.79 -13.10
C GLY A 152 -20.61 5.77 -11.95
N GLY A 153 -19.95 4.62 -12.05
CA GLY A 153 -19.87 3.61 -10.98
C GLY A 153 -18.94 4.00 -9.82
N VAL A 154 -18.95 3.20 -8.75
CA VAL A 154 -18.14 3.46 -7.55
C VAL A 154 -16.64 3.15 -7.79
N PRO A 155 -15.71 3.99 -7.28
CA PRO A 155 -14.27 3.75 -7.39
C PRO A 155 -13.76 2.56 -6.58
N VAL A 156 -14.34 2.32 -5.39
CA VAL A 156 -13.91 1.29 -4.42
C VAL A 156 -14.91 0.14 -4.41
N THR A 157 -14.42 -1.10 -4.34
CA THR A 157 -15.24 -2.33 -4.34
C THR A 157 -14.93 -3.21 -3.13
N ASP A 158 -15.83 -4.15 -2.83
CA ASP A 158 -15.62 -5.12 -1.77
C ASP A 158 -14.58 -6.17 -2.22
N PHE A 159 -13.83 -6.73 -1.26
CA PHE A 159 -13.00 -7.92 -1.46
C PHE A 159 -13.51 -9.06 -0.57
N ASP A 160 -13.63 -10.27 -1.12
CA ASP A 160 -13.94 -11.48 -0.36
C ASP A 160 -13.13 -12.67 -0.90
N PHE A 161 -11.91 -12.82 -0.38
CA PHE A 161 -11.00 -13.89 -0.76
C PHE A 161 -10.47 -14.61 0.47
N CYS A 162 -9.93 -15.80 0.27
CA CYS A 162 -9.22 -16.54 1.30
C CYS A 162 -7.89 -17.08 0.78
N PHE A 163 -6.93 -17.24 1.68
CA PHE A 163 -5.70 -17.96 1.42
C PHE A 163 -5.77 -19.34 2.08
N VAL A 164 -5.55 -20.39 1.29
CA VAL A 164 -5.55 -21.78 1.74
C VAL A 164 -4.13 -22.33 1.64
N LEU A 165 -3.54 -22.69 2.76
CA LEU A 165 -2.30 -23.47 2.81
C LEU A 165 -2.65 -24.89 3.31
N PRO A 166 -2.44 -25.95 2.52
CA PRO A 166 -2.74 -27.31 2.94
C PRO A 166 -1.78 -27.77 4.05
N GLU A 167 -2.23 -28.77 4.81
CA GLU A 167 -1.37 -29.46 5.78
C GLU A 167 -0.24 -30.22 5.06
N ASP A 168 0.98 -30.07 5.57
CA ASP A 168 2.14 -30.88 5.17
C ASP A 168 2.94 -31.29 6.43
N LYS A 169 4.00 -32.09 6.25
CA LYS A 169 4.88 -32.55 7.33
C LYS A 169 5.56 -31.39 8.08
N GLU A 170 5.71 -30.24 7.45
CA GLU A 170 6.39 -29.06 8.00
C GLU A 170 5.43 -27.98 8.51
N PHE A 171 4.21 -27.93 7.98
CA PHE A 171 3.22 -26.86 8.24
C PHE A 171 1.86 -27.45 8.59
N ALA A 172 1.24 -26.93 9.64
CA ALA A 172 -0.20 -27.11 9.82
C ALA A 172 -0.93 -26.25 8.78
N GLY A 173 -2.01 -26.78 8.22
CA GLY A 173 -2.78 -26.11 7.20
C GLY A 173 -3.54 -24.92 7.77
N TYR A 174 -3.69 -23.87 6.95
CA TYR A 174 -4.42 -22.67 7.31
C TYR A 174 -5.44 -22.36 6.22
N THR A 175 -6.61 -21.91 6.66
CA THR A 175 -7.56 -21.20 5.80
C THR A 175 -7.82 -19.84 6.43
N LEU A 176 -7.38 -18.79 5.76
CA LEU A 176 -7.48 -17.42 6.27
C LEU A 176 -8.36 -16.61 5.34
N ASP A 177 -9.51 -16.17 5.85
CA ASP A 177 -10.44 -15.30 5.12
C ASP A 177 -10.06 -13.82 5.28
N PHE A 178 -10.18 -13.08 4.18
CA PHE A 178 -9.94 -11.64 4.07
C PHE A 178 -11.15 -10.99 3.43
N LYS A 179 -11.83 -10.13 4.19
CA LYS A 179 -13.07 -9.46 3.78
C LYS A 179 -12.92 -7.97 3.97
N VAL A 180 -12.94 -7.24 2.86
CA VAL A 180 -12.90 -5.79 2.84
C VAL A 180 -14.26 -5.28 2.38
N LYS A 181 -14.87 -4.44 3.21
CA LYS A 181 -16.11 -3.75 2.90
C LYS A 181 -15.81 -2.32 2.50
N ALA A 182 -16.16 -1.94 1.28
CA ALA A 182 -16.00 -0.60 0.78
C ALA A 182 -16.68 0.42 1.71
N ASN A 183 -15.98 1.51 2.00
CA ASN A 183 -16.45 2.61 2.84
C ASN A 183 -16.83 2.23 4.30
N SER A 184 -16.35 1.10 4.83
CA SER A 184 -16.59 0.74 6.23
C SER A 184 -15.91 1.67 7.22
N LYS A 185 -16.51 1.82 8.42
CA LYS A 185 -15.91 2.52 9.56
C LYS A 185 -16.03 1.66 10.83
N PRO A 186 -14.93 1.21 11.46
CA PRO A 186 -13.53 1.38 11.03
C PRO A 186 -13.26 0.73 9.66
N SER A 187 -12.16 1.13 9.01
CA SER A 187 -11.77 0.55 7.72
C SER A 187 -11.45 -0.93 7.89
N SER A 188 -11.74 -1.73 6.86
CA SER A 188 -11.50 -3.17 6.83
C SER A 188 -10.43 -3.58 5.83
N ASN A 189 -9.70 -2.62 5.25
CA ASN A 189 -8.68 -2.87 4.21
C ASN A 189 -7.30 -3.26 4.76
N ILE A 190 -7.09 -3.22 6.08
CA ILE A 190 -5.87 -3.72 6.72
C ILE A 190 -6.24 -4.96 7.53
N HIS A 191 -5.59 -6.06 7.22
CA HIS A 191 -5.67 -7.31 7.96
C HIS A 191 -4.38 -7.55 8.73
N ALA A 192 -4.48 -8.09 9.94
CA ALA A 192 -3.32 -8.40 10.77
C ALA A 192 -3.26 -9.90 11.03
N ILE A 193 -2.11 -10.51 10.76
CA ILE A 193 -1.77 -11.87 11.17
C ILE A 193 -0.82 -11.74 12.36
N ILE A 194 -1.34 -12.03 13.55
CA ILE A 194 -0.60 -11.88 14.79
C ILE A 194 -0.29 -13.23 15.44
N GLY A 195 0.91 -13.34 15.99
CA GLY A 195 1.34 -14.51 16.74
C GLY A 195 2.76 -14.35 17.25
N ARG A 196 3.19 -15.32 18.05
CA ARG A 196 4.53 -15.35 18.66
C ARG A 196 5.63 -15.41 17.60
N ASN A 197 6.86 -15.10 18.00
CA ASN A 197 8.00 -15.27 17.10
C ASN A 197 8.19 -16.77 16.81
N GLY A 198 8.50 -17.10 15.56
CA GLY A 198 8.71 -18.50 15.14
C GLY A 198 7.43 -19.32 14.87
N VAL A 199 6.23 -18.74 14.91
CA VAL A 199 4.99 -19.45 14.50
C VAL A 199 4.84 -19.61 12.98
N GLY A 200 5.73 -18.98 12.19
CA GLY A 200 5.74 -19.09 10.73
C GLY A 200 5.03 -17.96 9.98
N LYS A 201 4.86 -16.76 10.58
CA LYS A 201 4.19 -15.62 9.93
C LYS A 201 4.90 -15.16 8.65
N THR A 202 6.22 -14.94 8.71
CA THR A 202 7.05 -14.60 7.54
C THR A 202 6.97 -15.69 6.46
N THR A 203 7.03 -16.97 6.85
CA THR A 203 6.87 -18.09 5.92
C THR A 203 5.51 -18.10 5.25
N LEU A 204 4.44 -17.79 6.00
CA LEU A 204 3.09 -17.68 5.46
C LEU A 204 2.97 -16.53 4.45
N LEU A 205 3.55 -15.36 4.73
CA LEU A 205 3.61 -14.26 3.76
C LEU A 205 4.38 -14.66 2.50
N ASN A 206 5.51 -15.38 2.64
CA ASN A 206 6.27 -15.85 1.49
C ASN A 206 5.48 -16.85 0.64
N GLN A 207 4.72 -17.76 1.27
CA GLN A 207 3.82 -18.67 0.53
C GLN A 207 2.74 -17.88 -0.24
N MET A 208 2.22 -16.79 0.32
CA MET A 208 1.31 -15.89 -0.40
C MET A 208 1.99 -15.25 -1.61
N ILE A 209 3.23 -14.76 -1.47
CA ILE A 209 3.99 -14.18 -2.59
C ILE A 209 4.16 -15.21 -3.71
N TYR A 210 4.68 -16.39 -3.39
CA TYR A 210 4.93 -17.45 -4.38
C TYR A 210 3.65 -17.95 -5.06
N SER A 211 2.52 -17.98 -4.34
CA SER A 211 1.23 -18.38 -4.92
C SER A 211 0.68 -17.40 -5.96
N ILE A 212 0.94 -16.10 -5.80
CA ILE A 212 0.47 -15.07 -6.75
C ILE A 212 1.42 -15.00 -7.96
N LEU A 213 2.72 -15.15 -7.73
CA LEU A 213 3.71 -15.05 -8.79
C LEU A 213 3.90 -16.34 -9.57
N GLU A 214 3.19 -17.42 -9.21
CA GLU A 214 3.37 -18.78 -9.74
C GLU A 214 4.86 -19.20 -9.81
N THR A 215 5.66 -18.76 -8.83
CA THR A 215 7.10 -19.00 -8.77
C THR A 215 7.44 -19.82 -7.55
N GLY A 216 8.34 -20.81 -7.72
CA GLY A 216 8.76 -21.70 -6.64
C GLY A 216 7.78 -22.84 -6.34
N ASP A 217 8.15 -23.72 -5.41
CA ASP A 217 7.26 -24.75 -4.88
C ASP A 217 6.41 -24.13 -3.76
N THR A 218 5.16 -23.81 -4.07
CA THR A 218 4.14 -23.42 -3.08
C THR A 218 3.00 -24.42 -3.08
N ALA A 219 2.54 -24.79 -1.90
CA ALA A 219 1.33 -25.59 -1.74
C ALA A 219 0.09 -24.71 -1.51
N GLY A 220 0.30 -23.41 -1.25
CA GLY A 220 -0.77 -22.48 -0.93
C GLY A 220 -1.43 -21.86 -2.16
N GLU A 221 -2.71 -21.54 -2.03
CA GLU A 221 -3.53 -20.98 -3.11
C GLU A 221 -4.47 -19.89 -2.56
N PHE A 222 -4.61 -18.81 -3.31
CA PHE A 222 -5.66 -17.82 -3.07
C PHE A 222 -6.95 -18.23 -3.79
N GLN A 223 -8.07 -18.10 -3.11
CA GLN A 223 -9.38 -18.44 -3.64
C GLN A 223 -10.38 -17.31 -3.41
N GLU A 224 -11.23 -17.04 -4.39
CA GLU A 224 -12.39 -16.15 -4.28
C GLU A 224 -13.62 -16.94 -3.84
N ARG A 225 -14.47 -16.34 -2.99
CA ARG A 225 -15.72 -16.96 -2.56
C ARG A 225 -16.87 -16.63 -3.52
N ASN A 226 -17.33 -17.64 -4.24
CA ASN A 226 -18.48 -17.54 -5.13
C ASN A 226 -19.71 -18.27 -4.54
N LEU A 227 -20.91 -17.96 -5.07
CA LEU A 227 -22.18 -18.61 -4.67
C LEU A 227 -22.16 -20.14 -4.81
N PHE A 228 -21.23 -20.68 -5.62
CA PHE A 228 -21.10 -22.11 -5.92
C PHE A 228 -19.93 -22.79 -5.18
N GLY A 229 -19.15 -22.05 -4.39
CA GLY A 229 -17.97 -22.55 -3.69
C GLY A 229 -16.79 -21.59 -3.78
N ASN A 230 -15.62 -22.06 -3.31
CA ASN A 230 -14.38 -21.34 -3.49
C ASN A 230 -13.73 -21.75 -4.81
N GLU A 231 -13.27 -20.77 -5.58
CA GLU A 231 -12.53 -20.99 -6.83
C GLU A 231 -11.17 -20.29 -6.73
N PRO A 232 -10.10 -20.84 -7.33
CA PRO A 232 -8.81 -20.15 -7.39
C PRO A 232 -8.96 -18.76 -7.98
N ILE A 233 -8.28 -17.77 -7.41
CA ILE A 233 -8.26 -16.43 -8.02
C ILE A 233 -7.55 -16.49 -9.37
N GLY A 234 -8.00 -15.70 -10.34
CA GLY A 234 -7.29 -15.53 -11.62
C GLY A 234 -6.04 -14.64 -11.46
N ASP A 235 -5.13 -14.74 -12.43
CA ASP A 235 -3.89 -13.94 -12.52
C ASP A 235 -4.14 -12.42 -12.57
N ASP A 236 -5.38 -12.02 -12.85
CA ASP A 236 -5.84 -10.63 -12.98
C ASP A 236 -6.56 -10.12 -11.72
N PHE A 237 -6.74 -10.95 -10.69
CA PHE A 237 -7.45 -10.56 -9.46
C PHE A 237 -6.73 -9.43 -8.72
N PHE A 238 -5.42 -9.56 -8.52
CA PHE A 238 -4.55 -8.50 -8.04
C PHE A 238 -3.76 -7.92 -9.21
N SER A 239 -3.81 -6.60 -9.37
CA SER A 239 -2.99 -5.91 -10.39
C SER A 239 -1.51 -5.86 -10.01
N SER A 240 -1.25 -5.78 -8.69
CA SER A 240 0.07 -5.56 -8.13
C SER A 240 0.17 -6.18 -6.74
N LEU A 241 1.34 -6.71 -6.44
CA LEU A 241 1.75 -7.25 -5.16
C LEU A 241 2.97 -6.47 -4.68
N VAL A 242 2.86 -5.84 -3.50
CA VAL A 242 3.98 -5.14 -2.88
C VAL A 242 4.33 -5.82 -1.57
N SER A 243 5.53 -6.39 -1.48
CA SER A 243 6.04 -6.96 -0.23
C SER A 243 6.95 -5.95 0.47
N VAL A 244 6.78 -5.81 1.79
CA VAL A 244 7.53 -4.88 2.63
C VAL A 244 8.17 -5.64 3.78
N SER A 245 9.50 -5.63 3.85
CA SER A 245 10.25 -6.26 4.94
C SER A 245 11.58 -5.56 5.21
N PHE A 246 11.81 -5.21 6.47
CA PHE A 246 13.08 -4.63 6.92
C PHE A 246 13.84 -5.56 7.88
N SER A 247 13.48 -6.85 7.92
CA SER A 247 14.19 -7.84 8.73
C SER A 247 15.49 -8.28 8.06
N ALA A 248 16.62 -7.91 8.65
CA ALA A 248 17.94 -8.35 8.20
C ALA A 248 18.24 -9.83 8.52
N PHE A 249 17.45 -10.44 9.41
CA PHE A 249 17.67 -11.82 9.89
C PHE A 249 16.75 -12.85 9.24
N ASP A 250 15.83 -12.38 8.41
CA ASP A 250 14.94 -13.27 7.69
C ASP A 250 15.74 -14.04 6.60
N PRO A 251 15.74 -15.38 6.60
CA PRO A 251 16.52 -16.17 5.64
C PRO A 251 15.95 -16.17 4.22
N PHE A 252 14.74 -15.66 4.00
CA PHE A 252 14.08 -15.74 2.70
C PHE A 252 14.48 -14.58 1.77
N ALA A 253 15.07 -14.89 0.61
CA ALA A 253 15.28 -13.88 -0.42
C ALA A 253 13.95 -13.56 -1.12
N PRO A 254 13.59 -12.27 -1.28
CA PRO A 254 12.42 -11.89 -2.06
C PRO A 254 12.62 -12.32 -3.53
N PRO A 255 11.55 -12.71 -4.25
CA PRO A 255 11.62 -12.89 -5.70
C PRO A 255 12.15 -11.64 -6.43
N PRO A 256 12.65 -11.77 -7.67
CA PRO A 256 13.01 -10.61 -8.48
C PRO A 256 11.77 -9.76 -8.79
N GLU A 257 11.94 -8.43 -8.81
CA GLU A 257 10.85 -7.52 -9.18
C GLU A 257 10.32 -7.77 -10.59
N GLN A 258 9.00 -7.68 -10.75
CA GLN A 258 8.30 -7.94 -12.00
C GLN A 258 7.39 -6.74 -12.31
N PRO A 259 7.92 -5.69 -12.98
CA PRO A 259 7.17 -4.45 -13.20
C PRO A 259 6.30 -4.44 -14.46
N ASP A 260 6.27 -5.53 -15.23
CA ASP A 260 5.62 -5.62 -16.55
C ASP A 260 4.20 -6.19 -16.43
N PRO A 261 3.14 -5.36 -16.55
CA PRO A 261 1.75 -5.79 -16.34
C PRO A 261 1.26 -6.81 -17.38
N LYS A 262 2.03 -7.11 -18.44
CA LYS A 262 1.69 -8.16 -19.40
C LYS A 262 1.98 -9.57 -18.90
N LYS A 263 2.82 -9.71 -17.87
CA LYS A 263 3.22 -11.01 -17.33
C LYS A 263 2.35 -11.49 -16.17
N GLY A 264 1.23 -10.81 -15.91
CA GLY A 264 0.33 -11.07 -14.79
C GLY A 264 0.43 -9.99 -13.72
N THR A 265 0.24 -10.37 -12.46
CA THR A 265 0.37 -9.49 -11.30
C THR A 265 1.77 -8.90 -11.20
N CYS A 266 1.89 -7.57 -11.24
CA CYS A 266 3.16 -6.89 -11.00
C CYS A 266 3.70 -7.17 -9.59
N TYR A 267 5.02 -7.25 -9.42
CA TYR A 267 5.64 -7.46 -8.11
C TYR A 267 6.74 -6.43 -7.81
N PHE A 268 6.67 -5.86 -6.60
CA PHE A 268 7.64 -4.90 -6.08
C PHE A 268 8.06 -5.25 -4.66
N TYR A 269 9.34 -5.05 -4.35
CA TYR A 269 9.89 -5.27 -3.01
C TYR A 269 10.36 -3.95 -2.38
N ILE A 270 9.93 -3.71 -1.15
CA ILE A 270 10.36 -2.57 -0.34
C ILE A 270 11.05 -3.12 0.91
N GLY A 271 12.38 -3.04 0.94
CA GLY A 271 13.11 -3.59 2.07
C GLY A 271 14.62 -3.45 1.99
N LEU A 272 15.29 -4.11 2.94
CA LEU A 272 16.75 -4.05 3.09
C LEU A 272 17.52 -5.05 2.22
N LYS A 273 16.83 -6.02 1.63
CA LYS A 273 17.45 -7.11 0.87
C LYS A 273 17.67 -6.69 -0.58
N ASP A 274 18.79 -7.13 -1.14
CA ASP A 274 19.14 -6.97 -2.55
C ASP A 274 19.31 -8.34 -3.21
N ASP A 275 19.66 -8.36 -4.50
CA ASP A 275 19.92 -9.59 -5.26
C ASP A 275 20.94 -10.50 -4.55
N GLU A 276 20.72 -11.82 -4.67
CA GLU A 276 21.62 -12.84 -4.10
C GLU A 276 22.97 -12.89 -4.84
N ASP A 277 24.07 -12.96 -4.08
CA ASP A 277 25.37 -13.40 -4.60
C ASP A 277 25.69 -14.82 -4.12
N GLU A 278 26.84 -15.38 -4.54
CA GLU A 278 27.28 -16.73 -4.13
C GLU A 278 27.45 -16.89 -2.59
N SER A 279 27.36 -15.82 -1.81
CA SER A 279 27.49 -15.80 -0.34
C SER A 279 26.17 -15.61 0.42
N GLY A 280 25.07 -15.31 -0.28
CA GLY A 280 23.71 -15.15 0.27
C GLY A 280 23.04 -13.83 -0.14
N THR A 281 21.96 -13.48 0.55
CA THR A 281 21.24 -12.22 0.31
C THR A 281 22.05 -11.03 0.80
N LEU A 282 22.39 -10.09 -0.10
CA LEU A 282 23.07 -8.86 0.24
C LEU A 282 22.10 -7.86 0.90
N LEU A 283 22.62 -7.06 1.84
CA LEU A 283 21.86 -5.97 2.44
C LEU A 283 22.21 -4.64 1.77
N LYS A 284 21.19 -3.89 1.39
CA LYS A 284 21.31 -2.56 0.79
C LYS A 284 21.98 -1.59 1.77
N PRO A 285 22.99 -0.83 1.34
CA PRO A 285 23.55 0.23 2.16
C PRO A 285 22.53 1.37 2.31
N ILE A 286 22.63 2.10 3.41
CA ILE A 286 21.71 3.21 3.74
C ILE A 286 21.68 4.28 2.63
N SER A 287 22.81 4.51 1.94
CA SER A 287 22.88 5.43 0.80
C SER A 287 21.94 5.08 -0.33
N ASP A 288 21.74 3.78 -0.58
CA ASP A 288 20.95 3.29 -1.70
C ASP A 288 19.47 3.42 -1.34
N LEU A 289 19.10 3.13 -0.09
CA LEU A 289 17.76 3.40 0.44
C LEU A 289 17.40 4.89 0.37
N HIS A 290 18.33 5.79 0.69
CA HIS A 290 18.09 7.22 0.54
C HIS A 290 17.92 7.64 -0.93
N THR A 291 18.66 7.00 -1.84
CA THR A 291 18.54 7.25 -3.29
C THR A 291 17.19 6.76 -3.80
N GLU A 292 16.75 5.56 -3.42
CA GLU A 292 15.44 5.00 -3.74
C GLU A 292 14.29 5.90 -3.24
N PHE A 293 14.43 6.50 -2.06
CA PHE A 293 13.49 7.48 -1.55
C PHE A 293 13.38 8.70 -2.48
N VAL A 294 14.51 9.31 -2.86
CA VAL A 294 14.53 10.49 -3.72
C VAL A 294 13.94 10.19 -5.10
N GLU A 295 14.26 9.02 -5.67
CA GLU A 295 13.70 8.59 -6.96
C GLU A 295 12.19 8.36 -6.88
N SER A 296 11.72 7.69 -5.84
CA SER A 296 10.30 7.45 -5.61
C SER A 296 9.54 8.74 -5.34
N LEU A 297 10.15 9.69 -4.62
CA LEU A 297 9.59 11.01 -4.37
C LEU A 297 9.41 11.80 -5.67
N LYS A 298 10.41 11.79 -6.57
CA LYS A 298 10.30 12.44 -7.88
C LYS A 298 9.11 11.89 -8.68
N LEU A 299 8.91 10.57 -8.67
CA LEU A 299 7.76 9.92 -9.29
C LEU A 299 6.43 10.30 -8.63
N CYS A 300 6.40 10.41 -7.31
CA CYS A 300 5.20 10.86 -6.60
C CYS A 300 4.84 12.30 -6.97
N LEU A 301 5.82 13.18 -7.06
CA LEU A 301 5.61 14.61 -7.28
C LEU A 301 5.41 15.00 -8.76
N SER A 302 5.69 14.10 -9.71
CA SER A 302 5.48 14.32 -11.15
C SER A 302 4.02 14.14 -11.58
N GLU A 303 3.23 13.37 -10.85
CA GLU A 303 1.82 13.11 -11.18
C GLU A 303 0.88 13.75 -10.14
N PRO A 304 -0.14 14.53 -10.54
CA PRO A 304 -1.04 15.22 -9.61
C PRO A 304 -1.71 14.30 -8.57
N GLY A 305 -2.21 13.14 -9.02
CA GLY A 305 -2.86 12.15 -8.15
C GLY A 305 -1.91 11.55 -7.10
N LYS A 306 -0.72 11.10 -7.54
CA LYS A 306 0.33 10.60 -6.62
C LYS A 306 0.82 11.70 -5.69
N ARG A 307 0.97 12.94 -6.16
CA ARG A 307 1.38 14.09 -5.33
C ARG A 307 0.38 14.34 -4.21
N LYS A 308 -0.91 14.33 -4.52
CA LYS A 308 -1.99 14.48 -3.54
C LYS A 308 -1.99 13.35 -2.52
N ARG A 309 -1.84 12.10 -2.96
CA ARG A 309 -1.74 10.92 -2.09
C ARG A 309 -0.51 11.00 -1.18
N TRP A 310 0.64 11.38 -1.72
CA TRP A 310 1.88 11.55 -0.96
C TRP A 310 1.74 12.65 0.11
N LEU A 311 1.18 13.80 -0.25
CA LEU A 311 0.92 14.91 0.69
C LEU A 311 0.00 14.47 1.84
N LYS A 312 -1.11 13.80 1.53
CA LYS A 312 -2.02 13.24 2.55
C LYS A 312 -1.33 12.23 3.45
N ALA A 313 -0.46 11.39 2.87
CA ALA A 313 0.27 10.38 3.61
C ALA A 313 1.28 11.01 4.59
N VAL A 314 2.07 12.02 4.16
CA VAL A 314 3.01 12.71 5.05
C VAL A 314 2.30 13.58 6.09
N GLN A 315 1.15 14.16 5.78
CA GLN A 315 0.28 14.86 6.75
C GLN A 315 -0.21 13.93 7.86
N THR A 316 -0.56 12.69 7.50
CA THR A 316 -0.95 11.67 8.48
C THR A 316 0.23 11.28 9.37
N LEU A 317 1.43 11.11 8.77
CA LEU A 317 2.65 10.81 9.52
C LEU A 317 3.05 11.97 10.45
N ALA A 318 2.75 13.22 10.09
CA ALA A 318 3.01 14.41 10.91
C ALA A 318 2.21 14.48 12.23
N SER A 319 1.37 13.48 12.53
CA SER A 319 0.90 13.27 13.91
C SER A 319 2.02 12.92 14.89
N ASP A 320 3.18 12.45 14.39
CA ASP A 320 4.42 12.33 15.17
C ASP A 320 5.22 13.63 15.11
N ASP A 321 5.66 14.10 16.28
CA ASP A 321 6.36 15.39 16.43
C ASP A 321 7.63 15.48 15.57
N ASN A 322 8.41 14.39 15.44
CA ASN A 322 9.62 14.42 14.63
C ASN A 322 9.32 14.50 13.13
N PHE A 323 8.19 13.94 12.68
CA PHE A 323 7.74 14.10 11.29
C PHE A 323 7.25 15.53 11.02
N ALA A 324 6.49 16.10 11.96
CA ALA A 324 6.00 17.47 11.86
C ALA A 324 7.15 18.50 11.73
N GLU A 325 8.22 18.32 12.52
CA GLU A 325 9.41 19.20 12.47
C GLU A 325 10.16 19.17 11.14
N LYS A 326 10.03 18.11 10.33
CA LYS A 326 10.76 17.96 9.05
C LYS A 326 10.08 18.69 7.89
N ALA A 327 8.90 19.27 8.10
CA ALA A 327 8.16 20.09 7.13
C ALA A 327 8.09 19.46 5.72
N LEU A 328 7.88 18.14 5.64
CA LEU A 328 8.02 17.36 4.40
C LEU A 328 7.12 17.89 3.26
N GLU A 329 5.99 18.51 3.57
CA GLU A 329 5.04 19.08 2.60
C GLU A 329 5.68 20.11 1.65
N GLU A 330 6.69 20.85 2.14
CA GLU A 330 7.45 21.83 1.36
C GLU A 330 8.19 21.20 0.17
N LEU A 331 8.57 19.91 0.28
CA LEU A 331 9.22 19.19 -0.84
C LEU A 331 8.31 19.16 -2.07
N SER A 332 6.99 19.20 -1.88
CA SER A 332 6.04 19.16 -3.00
C SER A 332 6.10 20.42 -3.88
N GLU A 333 6.67 21.51 -3.39
CA GLU A 333 6.83 22.78 -4.12
C GLU A 333 8.15 22.84 -4.91
N LEU A 334 9.10 21.97 -4.58
CA LEU A 334 10.44 21.94 -5.18
C LEU A 334 10.47 21.10 -6.45
N ARG A 335 11.42 21.39 -7.35
CA ARG A 335 11.61 20.67 -8.61
C ARG A 335 13.08 20.43 -8.92
N GLY A 336 13.35 19.44 -9.77
CA GLY A 336 14.68 19.17 -10.33
C GLY A 336 15.72 18.84 -9.26
N ARG A 337 16.91 19.47 -9.37
CA ARG A 337 18.04 19.22 -8.47
C ARG A 337 17.78 19.69 -7.04
N THR A 338 17.14 20.83 -6.86
CA THR A 338 16.81 21.38 -5.54
C THR A 338 15.91 20.43 -4.74
N LEU A 339 14.93 19.81 -5.39
CA LEU A 339 14.11 18.76 -4.77
C LEU A 339 14.97 17.59 -4.28
N ALA A 340 15.89 17.11 -5.11
CA ALA A 340 16.72 15.97 -4.79
C ALA A 340 17.65 16.24 -3.61
N ASP A 341 18.31 17.41 -3.61
CA ASP A 341 19.26 17.81 -2.57
C ASP A 341 18.53 17.99 -1.22
N GLU A 342 17.39 18.70 -1.21
CA GLU A 342 16.59 18.95 0.00
C GLU A 342 15.97 17.66 0.57
N ALA A 343 15.44 16.79 -0.29
CA ALA A 343 14.89 15.51 0.13
C ALA A 343 15.96 14.62 0.77
N LEU A 344 17.17 14.60 0.20
CA LEU A 344 18.30 13.84 0.72
C LEU A 344 18.77 14.37 2.07
N GLU A 345 18.87 15.69 2.24
CA GLU A 345 19.22 16.31 3.52
C GLU A 345 18.20 15.97 4.63
N ARG A 346 16.91 16.04 4.32
CA ARG A 346 15.84 15.76 5.29
C ARG A 346 15.85 14.30 5.74
N ILE A 347 15.99 13.33 4.83
CA ILE A 347 16.01 11.91 5.22
C ILE A 347 17.29 11.53 5.98
N GLN A 348 18.44 12.10 5.62
CA GLN A 348 19.72 11.82 6.30
C GLN A 348 19.75 12.27 7.77
N THR A 349 18.93 13.26 8.12
CA THR A 349 18.84 13.81 9.48
C THR A 349 17.72 13.18 10.30
N MET A 350 17.03 12.16 9.77
CA MET A 350 16.01 11.40 10.51
C MET A 350 16.65 10.23 11.28
N SER A 351 15.99 9.79 12.35
CA SER A 351 16.30 8.49 12.95
C SER A 351 15.97 7.35 11.96
N SER A 352 16.56 6.18 12.15
CA SER A 352 16.33 5.01 11.30
C SER A 352 14.85 4.64 11.15
N GLY A 353 14.08 4.62 12.25
CA GLY A 353 12.64 4.29 12.20
C GLY A 353 11.84 5.28 11.35
N HIS A 354 12.10 6.57 11.48
CA HIS A 354 11.44 7.62 10.69
C HIS A 354 11.84 7.56 9.21
N ALA A 355 13.12 7.35 8.92
CA ALA A 355 13.60 7.21 7.54
C ALA A 355 12.97 6.00 6.84
N ILE A 356 12.87 4.85 7.54
CA ILE A 356 12.23 3.64 7.01
C ILE A 356 10.74 3.88 6.74
N VAL A 357 10.01 4.53 7.65
CA VAL A 357 8.59 4.85 7.45
C VAL A 357 8.39 5.79 6.25
N LEU A 358 9.19 6.86 6.16
CA LEU A 358 9.11 7.81 5.05
C LEU A 358 9.43 7.15 3.71
N LEU A 359 10.49 6.34 3.64
CA LEU A 359 10.85 5.57 2.47
C LEU A 359 9.70 4.62 2.08
N THR A 360 9.18 3.87 3.04
CA THR A 360 8.12 2.87 2.81
C THR A 360 6.87 3.52 2.24
N ILE A 361 6.35 4.57 2.88
CA ILE A 361 5.17 5.29 2.40
C ILE A 361 5.42 5.93 1.04
N THR A 362 6.59 6.52 0.82
CA THR A 362 6.91 7.14 -0.48
C THR A 362 7.01 6.09 -1.60
N LYS A 363 7.61 4.93 -1.36
CA LYS A 363 7.64 3.82 -2.32
C LYS A 363 6.25 3.22 -2.53
N LEU A 364 5.43 3.07 -1.48
CA LEU A 364 4.06 2.61 -1.62
C LEU A 364 3.23 3.57 -2.48
N VAL A 365 3.32 4.88 -2.26
CA VAL A 365 2.60 5.85 -3.11
C VAL A 365 3.06 5.77 -4.57
N SER A 366 4.35 5.49 -4.83
CA SER A 366 4.88 5.38 -6.19
C SER A 366 4.52 4.06 -6.89
N ARG A 367 4.23 2.98 -6.15
CA ARG A 367 4.00 1.61 -6.68
C ARG A 367 2.58 1.08 -6.53
N VAL A 368 1.79 1.59 -5.58
CA VAL A 368 0.43 1.10 -5.33
C VAL A 368 -0.50 1.54 -6.46
N GLU A 369 -1.04 0.54 -7.14
CA GLU A 369 -2.08 0.64 -8.15
C GLU A 369 -3.44 0.21 -7.58
N GLU A 370 -4.49 0.25 -8.41
CA GLU A 370 -5.79 -0.23 -7.96
C GLU A 370 -5.79 -1.75 -7.77
N LYS A 371 -6.43 -2.29 -6.72
CA LYS A 371 -6.41 -3.72 -6.38
C LYS A 371 -4.99 -4.24 -6.09
N THR A 372 -4.17 -3.40 -5.47
CA THR A 372 -2.86 -3.82 -4.95
C THR A 372 -3.03 -4.60 -3.64
N LEU A 373 -2.34 -5.74 -3.53
CA LEU A 373 -2.13 -6.43 -2.26
C LEU A 373 -0.78 -6.02 -1.66
N VAL A 374 -0.78 -5.50 -0.43
CA VAL A 374 0.44 -5.16 0.31
C VAL A 374 0.67 -6.22 1.39
N LEU A 375 1.81 -6.91 1.35
CA LEU A 375 2.23 -7.83 2.40
C LEU A 375 3.32 -7.16 3.23
N PHE A 376 3.07 -6.93 4.52
CA PHE A 376 3.99 -6.19 5.39
C PHE A 376 4.47 -7.10 6.53
N ASP A 377 5.77 -7.37 6.61
CA ASP A 377 6.36 -8.20 7.65
C ASP A 377 7.01 -7.36 8.77
N GLU A 378 6.57 -7.60 10.00
CA GLU A 378 7.08 -7.02 11.26
C GLU A 378 7.39 -5.51 11.21
N PRO A 379 6.40 -4.64 10.86
CA PRO A 379 6.60 -3.19 10.79
C PRO A 379 7.08 -2.58 12.12
N GLU A 380 6.81 -3.24 13.25
CA GLU A 380 7.19 -2.77 14.59
C GLU A 380 8.68 -2.85 14.93
N SER A 381 9.49 -3.62 14.18
CA SER A 381 10.86 -4.02 14.59
C SER A 381 11.79 -2.87 14.99
N HIS A 382 11.52 -1.64 14.52
CA HIS A 382 12.28 -0.43 14.86
C HIS A 382 11.40 0.81 15.12
N LEU A 383 10.10 0.63 15.36
CA LEU A 383 9.14 1.74 15.48
C LEU A 383 8.58 1.82 16.90
N HIS A 384 8.56 3.03 17.47
CA HIS A 384 7.79 3.30 18.68
C HIS A 384 6.28 3.26 18.39
N PRO A 385 5.44 2.93 19.38
CA PRO A 385 3.99 2.72 19.16
C PRO A 385 3.25 3.86 18.43
N PRO A 386 3.48 5.16 18.76
CA PRO A 386 2.85 6.26 18.03
C PRO A 386 3.16 6.25 16.53
N LEU A 387 4.43 6.07 16.17
CA LEU A 387 4.85 6.05 14.77
C LEU A 387 4.33 4.81 14.03
N LEU A 388 4.29 3.65 14.68
CA LEU A 388 3.67 2.45 14.11
C LEU A 388 2.17 2.69 13.82
N SER A 389 1.46 3.34 14.73
CA SER A 389 0.04 3.68 14.55
C SER A 389 -0.14 4.66 13.38
N ALA A 390 0.72 5.69 13.29
CA ALA A 390 0.71 6.64 12.18
C ALA A 390 1.01 5.97 10.83
N LEU A 391 1.94 5.00 10.79
CA LEU A 391 2.25 4.20 9.60
C LEU A 391 1.03 3.36 9.17
N VAL A 392 0.41 2.61 10.09
CA VAL A 392 -0.76 1.76 9.78
C VAL A 392 -1.92 2.62 9.31
N ARG A 393 -2.12 3.79 9.93
CA ARG A 393 -3.14 4.76 9.53
C ARG A 393 -2.89 5.31 8.13
N SER A 394 -1.68 5.76 7.84
CA SER A 394 -1.27 6.29 6.54
C SER A 394 -1.41 5.23 5.43
N LEU A 395 -1.02 3.98 5.72
CA LEU A 395 -1.22 2.83 4.84
C LEU A 395 -2.70 2.54 4.57
N SER A 396 -3.55 2.54 5.61
CA SER A 396 -4.99 2.32 5.46
C SER A 396 -5.64 3.37 4.57
N GLU A 397 -5.26 4.64 4.73
CA GLU A 397 -5.78 5.74 3.90
C GLU A 397 -5.30 5.65 2.45
N LEU A 398 -4.03 5.33 2.22
CA LEU A 398 -3.49 5.12 0.87
C LEU A 398 -4.21 3.98 0.15
N LEU A 399 -4.39 2.84 0.81
CA LEU A 399 -5.02 1.67 0.22
C LEU A 399 -6.53 1.85 0.05
N HIS A 400 -7.17 2.66 0.89
CA HIS A 400 -8.58 3.00 0.69
C HIS A 400 -8.77 3.78 -0.61
N ASP A 401 -7.92 4.78 -0.85
CA ASP A 401 -7.95 5.60 -2.07
C ASP A 401 -7.66 4.77 -3.34
N ARG A 402 -6.95 3.65 -3.21
CA ARG A 402 -6.58 2.76 -4.34
C ARG A 402 -7.33 1.42 -4.34
N ASN A 403 -8.39 1.26 -3.57
CA ASN A 403 -9.11 -0.02 -3.49
C ASN A 403 -8.15 -1.22 -3.28
N GLY A 404 -7.14 -1.05 -2.43
CA GLY A 404 -6.12 -2.04 -2.12
C GLY A 404 -6.32 -2.67 -0.75
N VAL A 405 -5.60 -3.75 -0.48
CA VAL A 405 -5.68 -4.52 0.77
C VAL A 405 -4.27 -4.71 1.33
N ALA A 406 -4.09 -4.61 2.65
CA ALA A 406 -2.85 -5.02 3.30
C ALA A 406 -3.07 -6.25 4.19
N ILE A 407 -2.07 -7.13 4.21
CA ILE A 407 -1.92 -8.18 5.21
C ILE A 407 -0.60 -7.93 5.95
N ILE A 408 -0.71 -7.62 7.24
CA ILE A 408 0.43 -7.30 8.10
C ILE A 408 0.72 -8.51 8.99
N ALA A 409 1.88 -9.12 8.84
CA ALA A 409 2.41 -10.06 9.83
C ALA A 409 3.07 -9.28 10.96
N THR A 410 2.63 -9.50 12.20
CA THR A 410 3.10 -8.74 13.36
C THR A 410 3.13 -9.59 14.63
N HIS A 411 3.90 -9.16 15.62
CA HIS A 411 3.84 -9.56 17.00
C HIS A 411 3.41 -8.39 17.92
N SER A 412 3.14 -7.21 17.35
CA SER A 412 2.76 -6.01 18.09
C SER A 412 1.26 -5.85 18.24
N PRO A 413 0.72 -5.84 19.47
CA PRO A 413 -0.69 -5.55 19.72
C PRO A 413 -1.10 -4.10 19.35
N VAL A 414 -0.14 -3.21 19.12
CA VAL A 414 -0.41 -1.82 18.68
C VAL A 414 -1.08 -1.83 17.29
N VAL A 415 -0.65 -2.72 16.39
CA VAL A 415 -1.29 -2.87 15.06
C VAL A 415 -2.76 -3.26 15.20
N LEU A 416 -3.09 -4.09 16.19
CA LEU A 416 -4.45 -4.54 16.45
C LEU A 416 -5.38 -3.40 16.91
N GLN A 417 -4.84 -2.37 17.57
CA GLN A 417 -5.62 -1.20 17.97
C GLN A 417 -6.15 -0.40 16.77
N GLU A 418 -5.54 -0.56 15.60
CA GLU A 418 -5.89 0.18 14.38
C GLU A 418 -6.86 -0.58 13.46
N VAL A 419 -7.20 -1.83 13.78
CA VAL A 419 -8.06 -2.68 12.92
C VAL A 419 -9.17 -3.36 13.71
N PRO A 420 -10.36 -3.61 13.11
CA PRO A 420 -11.43 -4.35 13.79
C PRO A 420 -11.06 -5.84 13.94
N LYS A 421 -11.64 -6.51 14.94
CA LYS A 421 -11.32 -7.92 15.24
C LYS A 421 -11.59 -8.88 14.09
N SER A 422 -12.55 -8.53 13.23
CA SER A 422 -12.87 -9.28 12.00
C SER A 422 -11.73 -9.29 10.99
N CYS A 423 -10.77 -8.37 11.11
CA CYS A 423 -9.59 -8.27 10.26
C CYS A 423 -8.34 -8.89 10.89
N VAL A 424 -8.42 -9.43 12.11
CA VAL A 424 -7.28 -9.98 12.85
C VAL A 424 -7.31 -11.51 12.84
N TRP A 425 -6.20 -12.15 12.51
CA TRP A 425 -5.98 -13.59 12.63
C TRP A 425 -4.90 -13.85 13.68
N LYS A 426 -5.24 -14.61 14.73
CA LYS A 426 -4.30 -15.14 15.72
C LYS A 426 -3.77 -16.48 15.22
N ILE A 427 -2.46 -16.60 15.05
CA ILE A 427 -1.77 -17.85 14.75
C ILE A 427 -1.05 -18.33 15.99
N THR A 428 -1.31 -19.58 16.38
CA THR A 428 -0.60 -20.25 17.48
C THR A 428 -0.03 -21.58 17.01
N ARG A 429 1.13 -21.94 17.56
CA ARG A 429 1.81 -23.21 17.28
C ARG A 429 2.12 -23.92 18.60
N SER A 430 1.75 -25.19 18.71
CA SER A 430 2.08 -26.08 19.82
C SER A 430 2.62 -27.40 19.26
N GLY A 431 3.94 -27.52 19.19
CA GLY A 431 4.61 -28.65 18.54
C GLY A 431 4.30 -28.72 17.04
N LEU A 432 3.65 -29.80 16.61
CA LEU A 432 3.24 -30.03 15.22
C LEU A 432 1.83 -29.50 14.91
N ALA A 433 1.06 -29.11 15.92
CA ALA A 433 -0.26 -28.53 15.70
C ALA A 433 -0.14 -27.01 15.64
N SER A 434 -0.64 -26.41 14.57
CA SER A 434 -0.94 -24.97 14.56
C SER A 434 -2.44 -24.76 14.44
N SER A 435 -2.90 -23.62 14.92
CA SER A 435 -4.30 -23.21 14.79
C SER A 435 -4.37 -21.73 14.44
N SER A 436 -5.40 -21.38 13.67
CA SER A 436 -5.80 -20.00 13.40
C SER A 436 -7.15 -19.71 14.06
N SER A 437 -7.31 -18.52 14.62
CA SER A 437 -8.57 -18.06 15.21
C SER A 437 -8.68 -16.55 15.14
N ARG A 438 -9.90 -16.01 15.24
CA ARG A 438 -10.11 -14.56 15.44
C ARG A 438 -9.98 -14.22 16.93
N PRO A 439 -9.65 -12.97 17.30
CA PRO A 439 -9.76 -12.52 18.69
C PRO A 439 -11.21 -12.61 19.21
N ASP A 440 -11.35 -12.94 20.49
CA ASP A 440 -12.66 -13.02 21.16
C ASP A 440 -13.20 -11.62 21.47
N VAL A 441 -12.31 -10.69 21.80
CA VAL A 441 -12.58 -9.28 22.09
C VAL A 441 -12.47 -8.40 20.84
N GLU A 442 -13.10 -7.22 20.88
CA GLU A 442 -12.85 -6.20 19.86
C GLU A 442 -11.41 -5.69 19.96
N THR A 443 -10.79 -5.38 18.83
CA THR A 443 -9.39 -4.95 18.78
C THR A 443 -9.25 -3.46 18.49
N PHE A 444 -10.11 -2.89 17.63
CA PHE A 444 -10.05 -1.47 17.29
C PHE A 444 -10.25 -0.60 18.53
N ALA A 445 -9.31 0.32 18.78
CA ALA A 445 -9.27 1.22 19.94
C ALA A 445 -9.30 0.52 21.32
N GLU A 446 -8.89 -0.75 21.41
CA GLU A 446 -8.84 -1.49 22.68
C GLU A 446 -7.51 -1.26 23.44
N ASN A 447 -7.46 -1.60 24.72
CA ASN A 447 -6.26 -1.52 25.56
C ASN A 447 -5.17 -2.53 25.13
N VAL A 448 -3.94 -2.04 24.91
CA VAL A 448 -2.76 -2.86 24.54
C VAL A 448 -2.55 -4.03 25.50
N GLY A 449 -2.74 -3.84 26.81
CA GLY A 449 -2.56 -4.90 27.81
C GLY A 449 -3.59 -6.03 27.68
N LEU A 450 -4.85 -5.68 27.39
CA LEU A 450 -5.90 -6.67 27.08
C LEU A 450 -5.54 -7.44 25.81
N LEU A 451 -5.13 -6.74 24.73
CA LEU A 451 -4.74 -7.36 23.46
C LEU A 451 -3.51 -8.25 23.61
N THR A 452 -2.54 -7.84 24.42
CA THR A 452 -1.35 -8.64 24.74
C THR A 452 -1.75 -9.95 25.41
N ARG A 453 -2.69 -9.91 26.36
CA ARG A 453 -3.21 -11.13 27.02
C ARG A 453 -4.06 -11.99 26.09
N GLU A 454 -4.88 -11.38 25.25
CA GLU A 454 -5.70 -12.04 24.24
C GLU A 454 -4.87 -12.86 23.24
N VAL A 455 -3.71 -12.32 22.85
CA VAL A 455 -2.82 -12.94 21.85
C VAL A 455 -1.82 -13.90 22.50
N PHE A 456 -1.21 -13.50 23.63
CA PHE A 456 -0.06 -14.20 24.21
C PHE A 456 -0.34 -14.91 25.54
N GLY A 457 -1.55 -14.81 26.09
CA GLY A 457 -1.92 -15.08 27.49
C GLY A 457 -1.10 -16.10 28.29
N LEU A 458 -0.88 -17.30 27.75
CA LEU A 458 -0.10 -18.36 28.42
C LEU A 458 1.39 -18.03 28.65
N GLU A 459 2.00 -17.20 27.79
CA GLU A 459 3.40 -16.76 27.93
C GLU A 459 3.53 -15.60 28.90
N VAL A 460 2.60 -14.63 28.84
CA VAL A 460 2.59 -13.49 29.75
C VAL A 460 2.50 -13.99 31.19
N ALA A 461 1.67 -15.00 31.45
CA ALA A 461 1.55 -15.62 32.77
C ALA A 461 2.82 -16.35 33.23
N LYS A 462 3.66 -16.85 32.31
CA LYS A 462 4.83 -17.68 32.61
C LYS A 462 6.18 -16.94 32.51
N SER A 463 6.18 -15.64 32.20
CA SER A 463 7.41 -14.90 31.90
C SER A 463 7.48 -13.56 32.66
N GLY A 464 8.69 -13.01 32.73
CA GLY A 464 8.94 -11.68 33.30
C GLY A 464 8.51 -11.54 34.75
N PHE A 465 7.89 -10.40 35.08
CA PHE A 465 7.45 -10.09 36.44
C PHE A 465 6.32 -11.01 36.93
N ASN A 466 5.49 -11.58 36.05
CA ASN A 466 4.41 -12.49 36.47
C ASN A 466 4.97 -13.76 37.13
N ALA A 467 6.04 -14.34 36.58
CA ALA A 467 6.71 -15.49 37.16
C ALA A 467 7.34 -15.15 38.54
N LEU A 468 7.90 -13.95 38.69
CA LEU A 468 8.43 -13.47 39.97
C LEU A 468 7.32 -13.30 41.00
N LEU A 469 6.22 -12.63 40.64
CA LEU A 469 5.07 -12.45 41.54
C LEU A 469 4.43 -13.79 41.92
N GLN A 470 4.32 -14.73 40.98
CA GLN A 470 3.79 -16.06 41.25
C GLN A 470 4.67 -16.84 42.24
N LYS A 471 5.99 -16.82 42.03
CA LYS A 471 6.94 -17.47 42.94
C LYS A 471 6.85 -16.90 44.36
N GLU A 472 6.81 -15.58 44.50
CA GLU A 472 6.68 -14.93 45.81
C GLU A 472 5.31 -15.19 46.45
N ALA A 473 4.24 -15.24 45.66
CA ALA A 473 2.91 -15.60 46.15
C ALA A 473 2.83 -17.07 46.64
N GLU A 474 3.63 -17.97 46.09
CA GLU A 474 3.73 -19.36 46.55
C GLU A 474 4.47 -19.47 47.89
N THR A 475 5.55 -18.71 48.09
CA THR A 475 6.39 -18.77 49.30
C THR A 475 5.89 -17.93 50.47
N SER A 476 5.23 -16.81 50.21
CA SER A 476 4.82 -15.84 51.24
C SER A 476 3.36 -16.01 51.69
N SER A 477 3.07 -15.47 52.87
CA SER A 477 1.77 -15.68 53.56
C SER A 477 0.79 -14.52 53.36
N SER A 478 1.29 -13.28 53.26
CA SER A 478 0.46 -12.08 53.17
C SER A 478 0.83 -11.19 51.99
N TYR A 479 -0.12 -10.33 51.60
CA TYR A 479 0.07 -9.36 50.52
C TYR A 479 1.07 -8.28 50.94
N GLU A 480 1.06 -7.86 52.19
CA GLU A 480 1.98 -6.87 52.75
C GLU A 480 3.43 -7.38 52.75
N ASP A 481 3.67 -8.63 53.16
CA ASP A 481 5.04 -9.20 53.17
C ASP A 481 5.67 -9.18 51.77
N ILE A 482 4.87 -9.46 50.73
CA ILE A 482 5.35 -9.46 49.36
C ILE A 482 5.63 -8.03 48.89
N LEU A 483 4.79 -7.05 49.25
CA LEU A 483 5.08 -5.65 48.92
C LEU A 483 6.39 -5.17 49.55
N ASP A 484 6.67 -5.58 50.79
CA ASP A 484 7.91 -5.24 51.48
C ASP A 484 9.13 -5.90 50.81
N VAL A 485 9.02 -7.15 50.34
CA VAL A 485 10.09 -7.84 49.58
C VAL A 485 10.47 -7.07 48.30
N PHE A 486 9.51 -6.40 47.68
CA PHE A 486 9.73 -5.58 46.49
C PHE A 486 9.94 -4.09 46.80
N ASP A 487 10.18 -3.69 48.06
CA ASP A 487 10.35 -2.29 48.49
C ASP A 487 9.22 -1.35 47.97
N GLU A 488 7.98 -1.84 47.96
CA GLU A 488 6.79 -1.19 47.38
C GLU A 488 6.83 -0.88 45.86
N GLN A 489 7.85 -1.34 45.13
CA GLN A 489 8.09 -1.05 43.70
C GLN A 489 7.22 -1.85 42.72
N ILE A 490 6.05 -2.30 43.16
CA ILE A 490 5.08 -3.01 42.32
C ILE A 490 4.04 -2.03 41.78
N GLY A 491 3.94 -1.92 40.46
CA GLY A 491 2.91 -1.12 39.79
C GLY A 491 1.48 -1.67 39.99
N PHE A 492 0.48 -0.90 39.56
CA PHE A 492 -0.93 -1.23 39.77
C PHE A 492 -1.33 -2.62 39.24
N GLU A 493 -0.88 -2.97 38.03
CA GLU A 493 -1.17 -4.28 37.41
C GLU A 493 -0.57 -5.44 38.23
N GLY A 494 0.70 -5.33 38.63
CA GLY A 494 1.35 -6.34 39.46
C GLY A 494 0.65 -6.51 40.82
N ARG A 495 0.21 -5.41 41.44
CA ARG A 495 -0.57 -5.44 42.69
C ARG A 495 -1.91 -6.15 42.51
N ALA A 496 -2.61 -5.91 41.38
CA ALA A 496 -3.86 -6.57 41.06
C ALA A 496 -3.68 -8.09 40.84
N ILE A 497 -2.64 -8.48 40.10
CA ILE A 497 -2.29 -9.89 39.85
C ILE A 497 -1.96 -10.59 41.16
N LEU A 498 -1.14 -9.96 42.01
CA LEU A 498 -0.75 -10.52 43.30
C LEU A 498 -1.95 -10.78 44.22
N ARG A 499 -2.91 -9.85 44.28
CA ARG A 499 -4.16 -10.05 45.02
C ARG A 499 -4.97 -11.22 44.49
N SER A 500 -5.03 -11.39 43.17
CA SER A 500 -5.72 -12.53 42.54
C SER A 500 -5.06 -13.86 42.93
N LEU A 501 -3.73 -13.94 42.83
CA LEU A 501 -2.96 -15.15 43.16
C LEU A 501 -3.12 -15.57 44.62
N LEU A 502 -3.02 -14.62 45.56
CA LEU A 502 -3.21 -14.89 46.99
C LEU A 502 -4.66 -15.30 47.31
N HIS A 503 -5.65 -14.73 46.62
CA HIS A 503 -7.05 -15.13 46.77
C HIS A 503 -7.28 -16.58 46.29
N GLU A 504 -6.72 -16.97 45.16
CA GLU A 504 -6.79 -18.35 44.66
C GLU A 504 -6.09 -19.34 45.60
N LYS A 505 -4.89 -19.00 46.12
CA LYS A 505 -4.17 -19.80 47.11
C LYS A 505 -5.01 -20.02 48.38
N SER A 506 -5.70 -18.97 48.85
CA SER A 506 -6.59 -19.07 50.02
C SER A 506 -7.79 -19.98 49.79
N ARG A 507 -8.33 -20.01 48.56
CA ARG A 507 -9.44 -20.89 48.15
C ARG A 507 -9.04 -22.35 48.03
N GLN A 508 -7.82 -22.64 47.56
CA GLN A 508 -7.31 -24.01 47.43
C GLN A 508 -6.88 -24.62 48.79
N SER A 509 -6.67 -23.78 49.80
CA SER A 509 -6.29 -24.19 51.16
C SER A 509 -7.50 -24.41 52.09
N GLN A 510 -8.72 -24.16 51.61
CA GLN A 510 -10.00 -24.47 52.25
C GLN A 510 -10.61 -25.72 51.62
#